data_AF-A0A938WDK9-F1
#
_entry.id   AF-A0A938WDK9-F1
#
_cell.length_a   1.000
_cell.length_b   1.000
_cell.length_c   1.000
_cell.angle_alpha   90.00
_cell.angle_beta   90.00
_cell.angle_gamma   90.00
#
_symmetry.space_group_name_H-M   'P 1'
#
loop_
_entity.id
_entity.type
_entity.pdbx_description
1 polymer ?
#
loop_
_entity_poly.entity_id
_entity_poly.type
_entity_poly.pdbx_seq_one_letter_code
_entity_poly.pdbx_strand_id
1 'polypeptide(L)'
;MDPVLHLLLRGALALLFALAALAKWRQPRDFHGILLAYRLLPPWAVPGVARLLPWVEAVLATGLLAGWTAAWPAAALLLLGYAAAMAINLGRGRREIDCGCGGAAQPLSWWLVGRNGLLAAAVVAGGFAPVLPRALALIDAVVTIAALTGLALLYAAAHQLLANLPRHRALRDSA
;
A
#
# COMPACT_ATOMS: atom_id res chain seq x y z
N MET A 1 5.70 -7.99 -21.81
CA MET A 1 5.22 -8.59 -20.56
C MET A 1 4.05 -9.52 -20.84
N ASP A 2 3.97 -10.61 -20.08
CA ASP A 2 2.83 -11.53 -20.15
C ASP A 2 1.55 -10.84 -19.64
N PRO A 3 0.39 -10.99 -20.31
CA PRO A 3 -0.85 -10.35 -19.91
C PRO A 3 -1.30 -10.75 -18.50
N VAL A 4 -1.00 -11.97 -18.04
CA VAL A 4 -1.31 -12.43 -16.67
C VAL A 4 -0.50 -11.65 -15.66
N LEU A 5 0.81 -11.50 -15.90
CA LEU A 5 1.68 -10.76 -14.98
C LEU A 5 1.26 -9.29 -14.89
N HIS A 6 0.88 -8.68 -16.02
CA HIS A 6 0.37 -7.32 -16.04
C HIS A 6 -0.95 -7.18 -15.24
N LEU A 7 -1.89 -8.11 -15.39
CA LEU A 7 -3.14 -8.13 -14.64
C LEU A 7 -2.94 -8.38 -13.14
N LEU A 8 -2.04 -9.29 -12.79
CA LEU A 8 -1.66 -9.56 -11.41
C LEU A 8 -1.06 -8.33 -10.74
N LEU A 9 -0.11 -7.65 -11.40
CA LEU A 9 0.51 -6.44 -10.89
C LEU A 9 -0.54 -5.34 -10.68
N ARG A 10 -1.39 -5.12 -11.70
CA ARG A 10 -2.46 -4.11 -11.67
C ARG A 10 -3.47 -4.40 -10.55
N GLY A 11 -3.90 -5.65 -10.41
CA GLY A 11 -4.83 -6.09 -9.39
C GLY A 11 -4.24 -6.01 -7.97
N ALA A 12 -2.98 -6.40 -7.80
CA ALA A 12 -2.29 -6.33 -6.51
C ALA A 12 -2.13 -4.89 -6.03
N LEU A 13 -1.76 -3.97 -6.92
CA LEU A 13 -1.66 -2.54 -6.62
C LEU A 13 -3.03 -1.94 -6.31
N ALA A 14 -4.05 -2.27 -7.10
CA ALA A 14 -5.41 -1.80 -6.85
C ALA A 14 -5.92 -2.27 -5.49
N LEU A 15 -5.69 -3.53 -5.14
CA LEU A 15 -6.02 -4.08 -3.83
C LEU A 15 -5.28 -3.35 -2.71
N LEU A 16 -3.96 -3.12 -2.86
CA LEU A 16 -3.14 -2.40 -1.89
C LEU A 16 -3.69 -0.99 -1.61
N PHE A 17 -3.95 -0.20 -2.66
CA PHE A 17 -4.47 1.16 -2.50
C PHE A 17 -5.91 1.16 -1.98
N ALA A 18 -6.76 0.22 -2.40
CA ALA A 18 -8.12 0.12 -1.88
C ALA A 18 -8.16 -0.19 -0.39
N LEU A 19 -7.32 -1.13 0.07
CA LEU A 19 -7.20 -1.46 1.50
C LEU A 19 -6.62 -0.29 2.31
N ALA A 20 -5.64 0.42 1.76
CA ALA A 20 -5.07 1.61 2.39
C ALA A 20 -6.10 2.74 2.52
N ALA A 21 -6.88 3.02 1.47
CA ALA A 21 -7.95 4.01 1.48
C ALA A 21 -9.03 3.65 2.51
N LEU A 22 -9.48 2.39 2.51
CA LEU A 22 -10.51 1.90 3.41
C LEU A 22 -10.07 2.00 4.89
N ALA A 23 -8.82 1.67 5.20
CA ALA A 23 -8.28 1.81 6.54
C ALA A 23 -8.31 3.28 7.02
N LYS A 24 -7.90 4.22 6.16
CA LYS A 24 -7.88 5.65 6.51
C LYS A 24 -9.27 6.26 6.63
N TRP A 25 -10.25 5.78 5.86
CA TRP A 25 -11.66 6.19 6.03
C TRP A 25 -12.29 5.64 7.31
N ARG A 26 -11.92 4.43 7.74
CA ARG A 26 -12.43 3.84 8.98
C ARG A 26 -11.86 4.51 10.23
N GLN A 27 -10.61 4.94 10.20
CA GLN A 27 -9.89 5.52 11.35
C GLN A 27 -9.23 6.87 10.98
N PRO A 28 -10.01 7.90 10.63
CA PRO A 28 -9.47 9.17 10.12
C PRO A 28 -8.70 9.96 11.19
N ARG A 29 -9.07 9.81 12.47
CA ARG A 29 -8.38 10.45 13.61
C ARG A 29 -6.98 9.87 13.81
N ASP A 30 -6.86 8.55 13.72
CA ASP A 30 -5.58 7.86 13.88
C ASP A 30 -4.65 8.24 12.72
N PHE A 31 -5.16 8.22 11.49
CA PHE A 31 -4.39 8.65 10.33
C PHE A 31 -3.94 10.12 10.39
N HIS A 32 -4.79 11.02 10.90
CA HIS A 32 -4.40 12.41 11.16
C HIS A 32 -3.25 12.50 12.17
N GLY A 33 -3.32 11.74 13.27
CA GLY A 33 -2.26 11.64 14.27
C GLY A 33 -0.94 11.13 13.68
N ILE A 34 -1.02 10.10 12.83
CA ILE A 34 0.14 9.57 12.09
C ILE A 34 0.75 10.67 11.21
N LEU A 35 -0.04 11.35 10.38
CA LEU A 35 0.44 12.45 9.51
C LEU A 35 1.12 13.58 10.30
N LEU A 36 0.55 13.98 11.45
CA LEU A 36 1.18 14.95 12.35
C LEU A 36 2.54 14.44 12.87
N ALA A 37 2.61 13.17 13.27
CA ALA A 37 3.83 12.56 13.82
C ALA A 37 4.98 12.52 12.81
N TYR A 38 4.69 12.43 11.50
CA TYR A 38 5.72 12.47 10.46
C TYR A 38 6.48 13.80 10.42
N ARG A 39 5.88 14.91 10.88
CA ARG A 39 6.48 16.27 10.86
C ARG A 39 7.11 16.62 9.49
N LEU A 40 6.38 16.29 8.42
CA LEU A 40 6.75 16.62 7.04
C LEU A 40 5.88 17.74 6.46
N LEU A 41 4.65 17.86 6.97
CA LEU A 41 3.69 18.86 6.56
C LEU A 41 3.53 19.91 7.66
N PRO A 42 3.25 21.18 7.31
CA PRO A 42 2.89 22.16 8.31
C PRO A 42 1.52 21.79 8.94
N PRO A 43 1.28 22.11 10.23
CA PRO A 43 0.08 21.69 10.94
C PRO A 43 -1.25 22.06 10.25
N TRP A 44 -1.29 23.19 9.56
CA TRP A 44 -2.47 23.66 8.84
C TRP A 44 -2.80 22.82 7.59
N ALA A 45 -1.82 22.13 6.99
CA ALA A 45 -2.01 21.31 5.80
C ALA A 45 -2.46 19.88 6.14
N VAL A 46 -2.18 19.41 7.36
CA VAL A 46 -2.46 18.03 7.77
C VAL A 46 -3.94 17.64 7.67
N PRO A 47 -4.92 18.45 8.12
CA PRO A 47 -6.33 18.12 7.96
C PRO A 47 -6.74 17.91 6.49
N GLY A 48 -6.21 18.75 5.58
CA GLY A 48 -6.49 18.68 4.15
C GLY A 48 -5.92 17.42 3.52
N VAL A 49 -4.64 17.14 3.77
CA VAL A 49 -3.97 15.93 3.27
C VAL A 49 -4.60 14.66 3.87
N ALA A 50 -4.92 14.66 5.16
CA ALA A 50 -5.56 13.52 5.83
C ALA A 50 -6.90 13.15 5.19
N ARG A 51 -7.65 14.14 4.70
CA ARG A 51 -8.92 13.93 4.01
C ARG A 51 -8.74 13.58 2.54
N LEU A 52 -7.79 14.21 1.84
CA LEU A 52 -7.60 14.04 0.40
C LEU A 52 -6.90 12.72 0.05
N LEU A 53 -5.92 12.30 0.84
CA LEU A 53 -5.08 11.15 0.51
C LEU A 53 -5.87 9.83 0.34
N PRO A 54 -6.86 9.49 1.18
CA PRO A 54 -7.68 8.30 0.97
C PRO A 54 -8.47 8.33 -0.35
N TRP A 55 -8.92 9.52 -0.78
CA TRP A 55 -9.56 9.67 -2.09
C TRP A 55 -8.58 9.46 -3.24
N VAL A 56 -7.35 9.98 -3.12
CA VAL A 56 -6.29 9.75 -4.11
C VAL A 56 -5.99 8.25 -4.23
N GLU A 57 -5.87 7.54 -3.11
CA GLU A 57 -5.67 6.09 -3.09
C GLU A 57 -6.84 5.33 -3.75
N ALA A 58 -8.09 5.71 -3.45
CA ALA A 58 -9.27 5.09 -4.06
C ALA A 58 -9.36 5.36 -5.58
N VAL A 59 -9.04 6.57 -6.02
CA VAL A 59 -8.99 6.93 -7.45
C VAL A 59 -7.89 6.15 -8.16
N LEU A 60 -6.72 5.95 -7.53
CA LEU A 60 -5.66 5.13 -8.12
C LEU A 60 -6.05 3.66 -8.19
N ALA A 61 -6.70 3.12 -7.15
CA ALA A 61 -7.19 1.75 -7.16
C ALA A 61 -8.19 1.52 -8.31
N THR A 62 -9.18 2.40 -8.44
CA THR A 62 -10.20 2.32 -9.48
C THR A 62 -9.63 2.60 -10.88
N GLY A 63 -8.76 3.60 -11.03
CA GLY A 63 -8.08 3.92 -12.28
C GLY A 63 -7.18 2.79 -12.77
N LEU A 64 -6.45 2.14 -11.86
CA LEU A 64 -5.68 0.94 -12.17
C LEU A 64 -6.60 -0.17 -12.68
N LEU A 65 -7.76 -0.43 -12.06
CA LEU A 65 -8.73 -1.44 -12.52
C LEU A 65 -9.48 -1.04 -13.81
N ALA A 66 -9.70 0.25 -14.04
CA ALA A 66 -10.31 0.77 -15.26
C ALA A 66 -9.34 0.78 -16.45
N GLY A 67 -8.04 0.61 -16.20
CA GLY A 67 -7.01 0.55 -17.25
C GLY A 67 -6.51 1.93 -17.67
N TRP A 68 -6.65 2.93 -16.79
CA TRP A 68 -6.13 4.26 -17.06
C TRP A 68 -4.61 4.23 -17.08
N THR A 69 -4.03 4.54 -18.23
CA THR A 69 -2.56 4.54 -18.41
C THR A 69 -1.88 5.51 -17.45
N ALA A 70 -2.49 6.67 -17.17
CA ALA A 70 -2.02 7.66 -16.21
C ALA A 70 -1.99 7.15 -14.75
N ALA A 71 -2.72 6.08 -14.41
CA ALA A 71 -2.74 5.54 -13.06
C ALA A 71 -1.40 4.87 -12.68
N TRP A 72 -0.64 4.36 -13.65
CA TRP A 72 0.68 3.76 -13.40
C TRP A 72 1.70 4.77 -12.84
N PRO A 73 2.05 5.87 -13.55
CA PRO A 73 3.01 6.84 -13.02
C PRO A 73 2.52 7.50 -11.72
N ALA A 74 1.21 7.72 -11.58
CA ALA A 74 0.64 8.29 -10.36
C ALA A 74 0.74 7.32 -9.15
N ALA A 75 0.52 6.02 -9.37
CA ALA A 75 0.76 4.99 -8.35
C ALA A 75 2.23 4.91 -7.94
N ALA A 76 3.15 4.93 -8.90
CA ALA A 76 4.59 4.95 -8.61
C ALA A 76 4.98 6.18 -7.79
N LEU A 77 4.49 7.36 -8.18
CA LEU A 77 4.76 8.61 -7.46
C LEU A 77 4.22 8.56 -6.02
N LEU A 78 3.02 8.03 -5.81
CA LEU A 78 2.45 7.91 -4.48
C LEU A 78 3.26 6.93 -3.61
N LEU A 79 3.65 5.77 -4.15
CA LEU A 79 4.50 4.80 -3.46
C LEU A 79 5.86 5.40 -3.08
N LEU A 80 6.48 6.15 -4.00
CA LEU A 80 7.73 6.86 -3.73
C LEU A 80 7.54 7.97 -2.70
N GLY A 81 6.41 8.67 -2.72
CA GLY A 81 6.04 9.65 -1.70
C GLY A 81 5.98 9.03 -0.31
N TYR A 82 5.33 7.87 -0.17
CA TYR A 82 5.34 7.11 1.09
C TYR A 82 6.75 6.64 1.46
N ALA A 83 7.51 6.09 0.51
CA ALA A 83 8.87 5.63 0.75
C ALA A 83 9.78 6.76 1.26
N ALA A 84 9.73 7.93 0.63
CA ALA A 84 10.47 9.12 1.03
C ALA A 84 10.05 9.61 2.42
N ALA A 85 8.74 9.69 2.68
CA ALA A 85 8.21 10.12 3.97
C ALA A 85 8.71 9.22 5.12
N MET A 86 8.72 7.90 4.90
CA MET A 86 9.26 6.92 5.85
C MET A 86 10.77 7.02 5.98
N ALA A 87 11.52 7.10 4.88
CA ALA A 87 12.98 7.19 4.88
C ALA A 87 13.48 8.42 5.63
N ILE A 88 12.84 9.59 5.45
CA ILE A 88 13.16 10.82 6.18
C ILE A 88 12.96 10.62 7.69
N ASN A 89 11.86 9.99 8.10
CA ASN A 89 11.57 9.75 9.51
C ASN A 89 12.51 8.73 10.15
N LEU A 90 12.88 7.67 9.40
CA LEU A 90 13.90 6.71 9.81
C LEU A 90 15.27 7.34 9.97
N GLY A 91 15.66 8.23 9.03
CA GLY A 91 16.90 9.01 9.12
C GLY A 91 16.92 9.97 10.32
N ARG A 92 15.74 10.41 10.77
CA ARG A 92 15.57 11.22 12.01
C ARG A 92 15.46 10.36 13.29
N GLY A 93 15.67 9.05 13.21
CA GLY A 93 15.61 8.12 14.34
C GLY A 93 14.19 7.77 14.81
N ARG A 94 13.14 8.21 14.11
CA ARG A 94 11.74 8.03 14.54
C ARG A 94 11.14 6.74 14.00
N ARG A 95 11.42 5.63 14.67
CA ARG A 95 10.99 4.28 14.25
C ARG A 95 9.60 3.89 14.77
N GLU A 96 9.14 4.51 15.86
CA GLU A 96 7.87 4.14 16.53
C GLU A 96 6.62 4.73 15.85
N ILE A 97 6.81 5.54 14.81
CA ILE A 97 5.69 6.06 14.02
C ILE A 97 5.09 4.90 13.21
N ASP A 98 3.77 4.90 13.05
CA ASP A 98 3.08 3.95 12.19
C ASP A 98 3.26 4.31 10.70
N CYS A 99 3.39 3.30 9.84
CA CYS A 99 3.43 3.48 8.40
C CYS A 99 2.13 4.06 7.82
N GLY A 100 0.97 3.83 8.45
CA GLY A 100 -0.33 4.35 7.98
C GLY A 100 -0.81 3.76 6.63
N CYS A 101 -0.12 2.73 6.12
CA CYS A 101 -0.37 2.12 4.82
C CYS A 101 -1.42 0.99 4.86
N GLY A 102 -1.99 0.69 6.03
CA GLY A 102 -3.11 -0.24 6.17
C GLY A 102 -3.24 -0.85 7.56
N GLY A 103 -4.30 -0.42 8.26
CA GLY A 103 -4.82 -0.97 9.53
C GLY A 103 -3.86 -0.92 10.73
N ALA A 104 -3.81 -2.00 11.53
CA ALA A 104 -2.94 -2.28 12.67
C ALA A 104 -1.56 -1.59 12.62
N ALA A 105 -1.24 -0.95 13.75
CA ALA A 105 -0.05 -0.13 13.89
C ALA A 105 1.22 -0.92 13.64
N GLN A 106 1.96 -0.54 12.59
CA GLN A 106 3.24 -1.15 12.25
C GLN A 106 4.34 -0.09 12.28
N PRO A 107 5.39 -0.26 13.11
CA PRO A 107 6.48 0.70 13.21
C PRO A 107 7.23 0.82 11.88
N LEU A 108 7.77 2.02 11.63
CA LEU A 108 8.60 2.29 10.47
C LEU A 108 9.83 1.38 10.44
N SER A 109 10.12 0.85 9.24
CA SER A 109 11.28 0.01 8.99
C SER A 109 11.84 0.25 7.58
N TRP A 110 13.14 0.02 7.41
CA TRP A 110 13.78 0.10 6.08
C TRP A 110 13.21 -0.91 5.10
N TRP A 111 12.67 -2.03 5.60
CA TRP A 111 11.93 -2.99 4.79
C TRP A 111 10.70 -2.36 4.12
N LEU A 112 9.92 -1.54 4.83
CA LEU A 112 8.76 -0.85 4.25
C LEU A 112 9.17 0.14 3.16
N VAL A 113 10.30 0.82 3.33
CA VAL A 113 10.88 1.71 2.30
C VAL A 113 11.25 0.91 1.06
N GLY A 114 12.03 -0.16 1.24
CA GLY A 114 12.43 -1.05 0.15
C GLY A 114 11.25 -1.67 -0.58
N ARG A 115 10.22 -2.13 0.15
CA ARG A 115 8.97 -2.65 -0.42
C ARG A 115 8.30 -1.63 -1.34
N ASN A 116 8.11 -0.39 -0.89
CA ASN A 116 7.47 0.65 -1.72
C ASN A 116 8.35 1.04 -2.91
N GLY A 117 9.68 1.07 -2.75
CA GLY A 117 10.61 1.28 -3.86
C GLY A 117 10.54 0.19 -4.92
N LEU A 118 10.53 -1.09 -4.51
CA LEU A 118 10.37 -2.23 -5.40
C LEU A 118 9.01 -2.23 -6.12
N LEU A 119 7.93 -1.92 -5.40
CA LEU A 119 6.61 -1.77 -6.01
C LEU A 119 6.58 -0.63 -7.02
N ALA A 120 7.17 0.53 -6.71
CA ALA A 120 7.26 1.64 -7.65
C ALA A 120 8.08 1.28 -8.90
N ALA A 121 9.20 0.57 -8.74
CA ALA A 121 10.00 0.08 -9.86
C ALA A 121 9.21 -0.92 -10.73
N ALA A 122 8.46 -1.83 -10.11
CA ALA A 122 7.58 -2.77 -10.81
C ALA A 122 6.46 -2.04 -11.57
N VAL A 123 5.88 -0.99 -10.99
CA VAL A 123 4.86 -0.14 -11.63
C VAL A 123 5.44 0.56 -12.87
N VAL A 124 6.64 1.12 -12.78
CA VAL A 124 7.28 1.76 -13.93
C VAL A 124 7.59 0.71 -15.01
N ALA A 125 8.20 -0.41 -14.64
CA ALA A 125 8.51 -1.49 -15.60
C ALA A 125 7.24 -2.07 -16.26
N GLY A 126 6.17 -2.27 -15.48
CA GLY A 126 4.90 -2.81 -15.95
C GLY A 126 4.03 -1.81 -16.71
N GLY A 127 4.11 -0.51 -16.44
CA GLY A 127 3.35 0.50 -17.18
C GLY A 127 3.90 0.78 -18.58
N PHE A 128 5.22 0.63 -18.77
CA PHE A 128 5.91 0.93 -20.04
C PHE A 128 6.32 -0.31 -20.84
N ALA A 129 6.17 -1.53 -20.32
CA ALA A 129 6.52 -2.72 -21.08
C ALA A 129 5.49 -2.98 -22.21
N PRO A 130 5.93 -3.42 -23.40
CA PRO A 130 4.99 -3.86 -24.43
C PRO A 130 4.28 -5.14 -23.96
N VAL A 131 2.94 -5.15 -23.96
CA VAL A 131 2.15 -6.35 -23.66
C VAL A 131 2.22 -7.28 -24.87
N LEU A 132 2.65 -8.52 -24.69
CA LEU A 132 2.68 -9.47 -25.80
C LEU A 132 1.24 -9.76 -26.25
N PRO A 133 0.97 -9.83 -27.57
CA PRO A 133 -0.35 -10.19 -28.10
C PRO A 133 -0.59 -11.69 -27.86
N ARG A 134 -0.94 -12.05 -26.63
CA ARG A 134 -1.31 -13.40 -26.20
C ARG A 134 -2.78 -13.37 -25.78
N ALA A 135 -3.60 -14.23 -26.39
CA ALA A 135 -5.01 -14.33 -26.05
C ALA A 135 -5.17 -14.80 -24.60
N LEU A 136 -6.00 -14.11 -23.81
CA LEU A 136 -6.35 -14.55 -22.46
C LEU A 136 -7.16 -15.85 -22.54
N ALA A 137 -6.63 -16.92 -21.97
CA ALA A 137 -7.38 -18.14 -21.76
C ALA A 137 -8.22 -18.04 -20.46
N LEU A 138 -9.27 -18.86 -20.33
CA LEU A 138 -10.04 -18.97 -19.07
C LEU A 138 -9.12 -19.28 -17.87
N ILE A 139 -8.11 -20.12 -18.09
CA ILE A 139 -7.15 -20.48 -17.05
C ILE A 139 -6.34 -19.28 -16.55
N ASP A 140 -6.01 -18.32 -17.43
CA ASP A 140 -5.32 -17.09 -17.06
C ASP A 140 -6.17 -16.22 -16.13
N ALA A 141 -7.48 -16.15 -16.38
CA ALA A 141 -8.43 -15.45 -15.52
C ALA A 141 -8.58 -16.15 -14.15
N VAL A 142 -8.73 -17.47 -14.14
CA VAL A 142 -8.83 -18.26 -12.90
C VAL A 142 -7.57 -18.11 -12.04
N VAL A 143 -6.38 -18.22 -12.64
CA VAL A 143 -5.10 -18.04 -11.95
C VAL A 143 -4.98 -16.62 -11.40
N THR A 144 -5.38 -15.60 -12.17
CA THR A 144 -5.33 -14.21 -11.72
C THR A 144 -6.24 -13.98 -10.51
N ILE A 145 -7.49 -14.45 -10.55
CA ILE A 145 -8.44 -14.31 -9.45
C ILE A 145 -7.97 -15.07 -8.21
N ALA A 146 -7.51 -16.30 -8.37
CA ALA A 146 -7.00 -17.12 -7.27
C ALA A 146 -5.79 -16.47 -6.60
N ALA A 147 -4.83 -15.95 -7.38
CA ALA A 147 -3.65 -15.28 -6.86
C ALA A 147 -3.98 -13.97 -6.13
N LEU A 148 -4.87 -13.14 -6.67
CA LEU A 148 -5.31 -11.90 -6.00
C LEU A 148 -6.06 -12.19 -4.70
N THR A 149 -6.91 -13.22 -4.70
CA THR A 149 -7.63 -13.66 -3.50
C THR A 149 -6.66 -14.19 -2.45
N GLY A 150 -5.70 -15.03 -2.85
CA GLY A 150 -4.64 -15.52 -1.98
C GLY A 150 -3.80 -14.38 -1.39
N LEU A 151 -3.42 -13.39 -2.20
CA LEU A 151 -2.70 -12.20 -1.73
C LEU A 151 -3.53 -11.39 -0.72
N ALA A 152 -4.83 -11.21 -0.97
CA ALA A 152 -5.73 -10.52 -0.04
C ALA A 152 -5.83 -11.26 1.31
N LEU A 153 -5.95 -12.59 1.28
CA LEU A 153 -6.01 -13.42 2.48
C LEU A 153 -4.69 -13.39 3.25
N LEU A 154 -3.55 -13.50 2.57
CA LEU A 154 -2.22 -13.40 3.18
C LEU A 154 -2.01 -12.03 3.82
N TYR A 155 -2.42 -10.96 3.14
CA TYR A 155 -2.37 -9.61 3.69
C TYR A 155 -3.25 -9.50 4.94
N ALA A 156 -4.49 -9.98 4.90
CA ALA A 156 -5.40 -9.98 6.04
C ALA A 156 -4.87 -10.83 7.21
N ALA A 157 -4.26 -11.99 6.94
CA ALA A 157 -3.68 -12.85 7.96
C ALA A 157 -2.45 -12.21 8.62
N ALA A 158 -1.53 -11.66 7.83
CA ALA A 158 -0.39 -10.89 8.33
C ALA A 158 -0.86 -9.72 9.20
N HIS A 159 -1.95 -9.07 8.76
CA HIS A 159 -2.58 -7.98 9.49
C HIS A 159 -3.12 -8.39 10.85
N GLN A 160 -3.90 -9.47 10.91
CA GLN A 160 -4.46 -10.02 12.15
C GLN A 160 -3.35 -10.48 13.10
N LEU A 161 -2.28 -11.07 12.57
CA LEU A 161 -1.13 -11.48 13.36
C LEU A 161 -0.47 -10.26 14.02
N LEU A 162 -0.15 -9.22 13.23
CA LEU A 162 0.45 -7.97 13.74
C LEU A 162 -0.44 -7.28 14.78
N ALA A 163 -1.76 -7.24 14.56
CA ALA A 163 -2.71 -6.69 15.52
C ALA A 163 -2.73 -7.46 16.86
N ASN A 164 -2.49 -8.77 16.84
CA ASN A 164 -2.53 -9.64 18.02
C ASN A 164 -1.15 -9.85 18.68
N LEU A 165 -0.04 -9.46 18.03
CA LEU A 165 1.32 -9.59 18.57
C LEU A 165 1.48 -8.99 19.98
N PRO A 166 0.96 -7.78 20.29
CA PRO A 166 1.07 -7.20 21.62
C PRO A 166 0.42 -8.06 22.71
N ARG A 167 -0.73 -8.68 22.42
CA ARG A 167 -1.43 -9.58 23.36
C ARG A 167 -0.61 -10.83 23.66
N HIS A 168 0.04 -11.41 22.65
CA HIS A 168 0.91 -12.58 22.84
C HIS A 168 2.17 -12.26 23.65
N ARG A 169 2.73 -11.06 23.52
CA ARG A 169 3.88 -10.63 24.36
C ARG A 169 3.47 -10.48 25.82
N ALA A 170 2.34 -9.82 26.08
CA ALA A 170 1.81 -9.67 27.44
C ALA A 170 1.56 -11.02 28.15
N LEU A 171 1.10 -12.04 27.42
CA LEU A 171 0.91 -13.39 27.97
C LEU A 171 2.24 -14.12 28.25
N ARG A 172 3.28 -13.90 27.43
CA ARG A 172 4.62 -14.48 27.66
C ARG A 172 5.34 -13.84 28.83
N ASP A 173 5.17 -12.54 29.04
CA ASP A 173 5.83 -11.81 30.13
C ASP A 173 5.17 -12.07 31.50
N SER A 174 3.99 -12.71 31.51
CA SER A 174 3.23 -13.07 32.72
C SER A 174 3.46 -14.52 33.19
N ALA A 175 4.28 -15.30 32.48
CA ALA A 175 4.58 -16.71 32.75
C ALA A 175 6.05 -16.89 33.14
#